data_AF-A0A7U7D2L5-F1
#
_entry.id   AF-A0A7U7D2L5-F1
#
_cell.length_a   1.000
_cell.length_b   1.000
_cell.length_c   1.000
_cell.angle_alpha   90.00
_cell.angle_beta   90.00
_cell.angle_gamma   90.00
#
_symmetry.space_group_name_H-M   'P 1'
#
loop_
_entity.id
_entity.type
_entity.pdbx_description
1 polymer ?
#
loop_
_entity_poly.entity_id
_entity_poly.type
_entity_poly.pdbx_seq_one_letter_code
_entity_poly.pdbx_strand_id
1 'polypeptide(L)'
;MILKIINSALILFAVFMGFKQGIAMISGKPEMTEMFGKWGFDKTGLMINGAFTILASVMILFPKTFVWGNFLMAAGILLIICFQLLNKDLKGAMIELPFLCLNLLIIYLQHPLKS
;
A
#
# COMPACT_ATOMS: atom_id res chain seq x y z
N MET A 1 11.19 21.93 -10.30
CA MET A 1 9.94 21.67 -11.07
C MET A 1 9.85 20.23 -11.57
N ILE A 2 10.87 19.69 -12.26
CA ILE A 2 10.90 18.28 -12.70
C ILE A 2 10.67 17.29 -11.54
N LEU A 3 11.36 17.47 -10.40
CA LEU A 3 11.17 16.62 -9.22
C LEU A 3 9.73 16.65 -8.66
N LYS A 4 9.05 17.80 -8.76
CA LYS A 4 7.64 17.93 -8.34
C LYS A 4 6.71 17.16 -9.28
N ILE A 5 6.97 17.18 -10.58
CA ILE A 5 6.19 16.44 -11.59
C ILE A 5 6.38 14.94 -11.39
N ILE A 6 7.64 14.49 -11.22
CA ILE A 6 7.95 13.09 -10.95
C ILE A 6 7.24 12.64 -9.67
N ASN A 7 7.36 13.38 -8.56
CA ASN A 7 6.74 12.95 -7.32
C ASN A 7 5.20 12.98 -7.38
N SER A 8 4.59 13.94 -8.09
CA SER A 8 3.15 13.91 -8.36
C SER A 8 2.73 12.64 -9.10
N ALA A 9 3.49 12.23 -10.13
CA ALA A 9 3.20 11.00 -10.86
C ALA A 9 3.36 9.75 -9.98
N LEU A 10 4.41 9.70 -9.14
CA LEU A 10 4.62 8.61 -8.18
C LEU A 10 3.49 8.52 -7.15
N ILE A 11 3.05 9.66 -6.62
CA ILE A 11 1.91 9.74 -5.70
C ILE A 11 0.64 9.23 -6.38
N LEU A 12 0.31 9.72 -7.57
CA LEU A 12 -0.88 9.26 -8.31
C LEU A 12 -0.82 7.76 -8.59
N PHE A 13 0.35 7.24 -8.96
CA PHE A 13 0.55 5.81 -9.16
C PHE A 13 0.36 5.01 -7.85
N ALA A 14 0.96 5.46 -6.75
CA ALA A 14 0.82 4.80 -5.45
C ALA A 14 -0.64 4.80 -4.97
N VAL A 15 -1.35 5.91 -5.12
CA VAL A 15 -2.78 6.02 -4.77
C VAL A 15 -3.63 5.12 -5.65
N PHE A 16 -3.39 5.11 -6.97
CA PHE A 16 -4.12 4.23 -7.88
C PHE A 16 -3.92 2.76 -7.53
N MET A 17 -2.67 2.35 -7.27
CA MET A 17 -2.35 0.97 -6.89
C MET A 17 -2.96 0.60 -5.53
N GLY A 18 -2.90 1.49 -4.54
CA GLY A 18 -3.50 1.28 -3.22
C GLY A 18 -5.03 1.19 -3.28
N PHE A 19 -5.69 2.01 -4.09
CA PHE A 19 -7.13 1.87 -4.36
C PHE A 19 -7.46 0.53 -5.03
N LYS A 20 -6.72 0.15 -6.07
CA LYS A 20 -6.91 -1.12 -6.78
C LYS A 20 -6.74 -2.31 -5.83
N GLN A 21 -5.72 -2.30 -4.99
CA GLN A 21 -5.45 -3.35 -4.01
C GLN A 21 -6.52 -3.39 -2.91
N GLY A 22 -6.90 -2.23 -2.36
CA GLY A 22 -7.94 -2.15 -1.34
C GLY A 22 -9.31 -2.59 -1.84
N ILE A 23 -9.69 -2.22 -3.07
CA ILE A 23 -10.91 -2.72 -3.71
C ILE A 23 -10.83 -4.24 -3.91
N ALA A 24 -9.70 -4.78 -4.37
CA ALA A 24 -9.51 -6.22 -4.54
C ALA A 24 -9.65 -7.00 -3.21
N MET A 25 -9.18 -6.43 -2.10
CA MET A 25 -9.38 -6.98 -0.76
C MET A 25 -10.85 -6.93 -0.33
N ILE A 26 -11.52 -5.77 -0.48
CA ILE A 26 -12.93 -5.60 -0.09
C ILE A 26 -13.86 -6.49 -0.91
N SER A 27 -13.61 -6.61 -2.21
CA SER A 27 -14.39 -7.48 -3.11
C SER A 27 -14.07 -8.96 -2.92
N GLY A 28 -13.07 -9.31 -2.12
CA GLY A 28 -12.73 -10.68 -1.79
C GLY A 28 -12.32 -11.48 -3.01
N LYS A 29 -11.45 -10.89 -3.87
CA LYS A 29 -10.91 -11.61 -5.03
C LYS A 29 -10.33 -12.96 -4.59
N PRO A 30 -10.53 -14.04 -5.37
CA PRO A 30 -10.05 -15.39 -5.02
C PRO A 30 -8.58 -15.44 -4.63
N GLU A 31 -7.74 -14.70 -5.34
CA GLU A 31 -6.30 -14.61 -5.07
C GLU A 31 -6.00 -14.00 -3.68
N MET A 32 -6.73 -12.95 -3.30
CA MET A 32 -6.56 -12.26 -2.01
C MET A 32 -7.16 -13.07 -0.87
N THR A 33 -8.31 -13.73 -1.09
CA THR A 33 -8.92 -14.59 -0.08
C THR A 33 -8.11 -15.85 0.17
N GLU A 34 -7.49 -16.44 -0.86
CA GLU A 34 -6.58 -17.57 -0.69
C GLU A 34 -5.31 -17.16 0.07
N MET A 35 -4.69 -16.03 -0.32
CA MET A 35 -3.47 -15.53 0.30
C MET A 35 -3.68 -15.15 1.78
N PHE A 36 -4.72 -14.36 2.09
CA PHE A 36 -5.02 -13.97 3.46
C PHE A 36 -5.62 -15.11 4.28
N GLY A 37 -6.34 -16.04 3.65
CA GLY A 37 -6.82 -17.26 4.29
C GLY A 37 -5.70 -18.15 4.82
N LYS A 38 -4.57 -18.23 4.10
CA LYS A 38 -3.34 -18.92 4.57
C LYS A 38 -2.75 -18.30 5.83
N TRP A 39 -3.11 -17.06 6.15
CA TRP A 39 -2.64 -16.33 7.34
C TRP A 39 -3.67 -16.30 8.46
N GLY A 40 -4.78 -17.03 8.31
CA GLY A 40 -5.85 -17.08 9.31
C GLY A 40 -6.76 -15.86 9.32
N PHE A 41 -6.68 -14.98 8.31
CA PHE A 41 -7.63 -13.89 8.17
C PHE A 41 -8.97 -14.41 7.64
N ASP A 42 -10.04 -13.99 8.30
CA ASP A 42 -11.39 -14.17 7.80
C ASP A 42 -11.73 -13.10 6.74
N LYS A 43 -12.88 -13.26 6.09
CA LYS A 43 -13.35 -12.31 5.07
C LYS A 43 -13.49 -10.89 5.65
N THR A 44 -13.89 -10.78 6.92
CA THR A 44 -14.03 -9.50 7.63
C THR A 44 -12.68 -8.81 7.79
N GLY A 45 -11.65 -9.52 8.26
CA GLY A 45 -10.30 -8.99 8.41
C GLY A 45 -9.68 -8.56 7.08
N LEU A 46 -9.93 -9.32 6.00
CA LEU A 46 -9.53 -8.92 4.65
C LEU A 46 -10.21 -7.62 4.20
N MET A 47 -11.52 -7.48 4.41
CA MET A 47 -12.26 -6.26 4.07
C MET A 47 -11.79 -5.05 4.88
N ILE A 48 -11.54 -5.22 6.18
CA ILE A 48 -11.01 -4.18 7.07
C ILE A 48 -9.64 -3.72 6.56
N ASN A 49 -8.73 -4.64 6.25
CA ASN A 49 -7.41 -4.31 5.72
C ASN A 49 -7.49 -3.58 4.37
N GLY A 50 -8.44 -3.98 3.52
CA GLY A 50 -8.74 -3.29 2.27
C GLY A 50 -9.22 -1.85 2.49
N ALA A 51 -10.12 -1.64 3.43
CA ALA A 51 -10.60 -0.30 3.80
C ALA A 51 -9.47 0.58 4.35
N PHE A 52 -8.60 0.03 5.21
CA PHE A 52 -7.40 0.72 5.70
C PHE A 52 -6.45 1.10 4.55
N THR A 53 -6.26 0.23 3.57
CA THR A 53 -5.41 0.50 2.39
C THR A 53 -5.96 1.65 1.55
N ILE A 54 -7.28 1.68 1.33
CA ILE A 54 -7.95 2.81 0.63
C ILE A 54 -7.81 4.10 1.43
N LEU A 55 -8.06 4.06 2.74
CA LEU A 55 -7.92 5.22 3.61
C LEU A 55 -6.49 5.79 3.56
N ALA A 56 -5.48 4.93 3.70
CA ALA A 56 -4.08 5.31 3.59
C ALA A 56 -3.78 5.97 2.24
N SER A 57 -4.31 5.40 1.14
CA SER A 57 -4.16 5.96 -0.21
C SER A 57 -4.77 7.37 -0.33
N VAL A 58 -5.98 7.58 0.20
CA VAL A 58 -6.62 8.91 0.21
C VAL A 58 -5.80 9.91 1.03
N MET A 59 -5.24 9.50 2.17
CA MET A 59 -4.42 10.34 3.02
C MET A 59 -3.12 10.82 2.34
N ILE A 60 -2.59 10.08 1.37
CA ILE A 60 -1.39 10.49 0.61
C ILE A 60 -1.66 11.72 -0.26
N LEU A 61 -2.89 11.91 -0.74
CA LEU A 61 -3.26 13.03 -1.61
C LEU A 61 -3.20 14.39 -0.91
N PHE A 62 -3.34 14.43 0.42
CA PHE A 62 -3.38 15.67 1.17
C PHE A 62 -2.03 15.95 1.85
N PRO A 63 -1.42 17.15 1.68
CA PRO A 63 -0.11 17.49 2.25
C PRO A 63 -0.04 17.34 3.78
N LYS A 64 -1.16 17.53 4.48
CA LYS A 64 -1.24 17.43 5.94
C LYS A 64 -1.19 15.99 6.44
N THR A 65 -1.74 15.05 5.68
CA THR A 65 -1.80 13.61 6.02
C THR A 65 -0.80 12.77 5.23
N PHE A 66 -0.04 13.37 4.32
CA PHE A 66 0.89 12.72 3.41
C PHE A 66 1.80 11.69 4.07
N VAL A 67 2.49 12.08 5.15
CA VAL A 67 3.43 11.20 5.86
C VAL A 67 2.68 10.04 6.51
N TRP A 68 1.52 10.32 7.13
CA TRP A 68 0.69 9.31 7.77
C TRP A 68 0.11 8.31 6.76
N GLY A 69 -0.34 8.78 5.59
CA GLY A 69 -0.84 7.91 4.52
C GLY A 69 0.24 6.98 3.99
N ASN A 70 1.44 7.52 3.67
CA ASN A 70 2.55 6.68 3.22
C ASN A 70 3.03 5.72 4.32
N PHE A 71 3.05 6.14 5.58
CA PHE A 71 3.42 5.29 6.70
C PHE A 71 2.43 4.13 6.88
N LEU A 72 1.12 4.40 6.87
CA LEU A 72 0.10 3.36 6.99
C LEU A 72 0.19 2.36 5.82
N MET A 73 0.40 2.86 4.60
CA MET A 73 0.54 1.99 3.44
C MET A 73 1.82 1.15 3.51
N ALA A 74 2.95 1.76 3.87
CA ALA A 74 4.22 1.06 4.07
C ALA A 74 4.11 0.00 5.19
N ALA A 75 3.44 0.32 6.30
CA ALA A 75 3.22 -0.62 7.39
C ALA A 75 2.34 -1.82 6.96
N GLY A 76 1.28 -1.57 6.18
CA GLY A 76 0.45 -2.64 5.62
C GLY A 76 1.22 -3.56 4.67
N ILE A 77 2.03 -2.98 3.78
CA ILE A 77 2.88 -3.75 2.86
C ILE A 77 3.94 -4.53 3.63
N LEU A 78 4.58 -3.93 4.64
CA LEU A 78 5.56 -4.61 5.47
C LEU A 78 4.94 -5.80 6.22
N LEU A 79 3.73 -5.64 6.75
CA LEU A 79 3.00 -6.72 7.41
C LEU A 79 2.74 -7.88 6.45
N ILE A 80 2.30 -7.59 5.22
CA ILE A 80 2.11 -8.56 4.14
C ILE A 80 3.42 -9.31 3.84
N ILE A 81 4.53 -8.58 3.71
CA ILE A 81 5.86 -9.17 3.49
C ILE A 81 6.24 -10.10 4.65
N CYS A 82 6.04 -9.68 5.90
CA CYS A 82 6.32 -10.51 7.06
C CYS A 82 5.52 -11.83 7.03
N PHE A 83 4.25 -11.79 6.65
CA PHE A 83 3.44 -13.00 6.52
C PHE A 83 3.84 -13.89 5.34
N GLN A 84 4.25 -13.32 4.21
CA GLN A 84 4.81 -14.08 3.09
C GLN A 84 6.11 -14.78 3.49
N LEU A 85 7.01 -14.07 4.17
CA LEU A 85 8.26 -14.63 4.68
C LEU A 85 8.03 -15.71 5.75
N LEU A 86 7.03 -15.54 6.63
CA LEU A 86 6.62 -16.56 7.60
C LEU A 86 6.22 -17.87 6.91
N ASN A 87 5.56 -17.77 5.77
CA ASN A 87 5.16 -18.90 4.92
C ASN A 87 6.25 -19.35 3.93
N LYS A 88 7.48 -18.82 4.04
CA LYS A 88 8.61 -19.07 3.12
C LYS A 88 8.33 -18.70 1.66
N ASP A 89 7.36 -17.83 1.41
CA ASP A 89 7.05 -17.31 0.07
C ASP A 89 7.91 -16.08 -0.25
N LEU A 90 9.16 -16.35 -0.63
CA LEU A 90 10.09 -15.29 -1.07
C LEU A 90 9.61 -14.58 -2.35
N LYS A 91 8.86 -15.28 -3.22
CA LYS A 91 8.38 -14.69 -4.48
C LYS A 91 7.32 -13.63 -4.20
N GLY A 92 6.36 -13.93 -3.31
CA GLY A 92 5.40 -12.94 -2.83
C GLY A 92 6.11 -11.73 -2.23
N ALA A 93 7.07 -11.97 -1.32
CA ALA A 93 7.77 -10.89 -0.62
C ALA A 93 8.51 -9.94 -1.58
N MET A 94 9.14 -10.50 -2.62
CA MET A 94 9.82 -9.73 -3.65
C MET A 94 8.87 -8.90 -4.52
N ILE A 95 7.62 -9.32 -4.71
CA ILE A 95 6.62 -8.56 -5.48
C ILE A 95 6.15 -7.32 -4.70
N GLU A 96 6.05 -7.42 -3.37
CA GLU A 96 5.59 -6.35 -2.50
C GLU A 96 6.69 -5.33 -2.15
N LEU A 97 7.96 -5.76 -2.17
CA LEU A 97 9.12 -4.93 -1.82
C LEU A 97 9.23 -3.61 -2.64
N PRO A 98 9.02 -3.57 -3.97
CA PRO A 98 9.05 -2.34 -4.74
C PRO A 98 8.00 -1.32 -4.27
N PHE A 99 6.84 -1.77 -3.80
CA PHE A 99 5.78 -0.88 -3.30
C PHE A 99 6.15 -0.28 -1.93
N LEU A 100 6.81 -1.06 -1.07
CA LEU A 100 7.38 -0.53 0.16
C LEU A 100 8.43 0.56 -0.14
N CYS A 101 9.38 0.25 -1.03
CA CYS A 101 10.40 1.20 -1.48
C CYS A 101 9.78 2.46 -2.11
N LEU A 102 8.71 2.31 -2.89
CA LEU A 102 7.99 3.42 -3.51
C LEU A 102 7.42 4.38 -2.46
N ASN A 103 6.77 3.88 -1.40
CA ASN A 103 6.23 4.73 -0.33
C ASN A 103 7.35 5.51 0.39
N LEU A 104 8.48 4.86 0.67
CA LEU A 104 9.64 5.50 1.28
C LEU A 104 10.27 6.55 0.34
N LEU A 105 10.36 6.26 -0.95
CA LEU A 105 10.85 7.19 -1.97
C LEU A 105 9.94 8.42 -2.09
N ILE A 106 8.63 8.22 -2.09
CA ILE A 106 7.64 9.31 -2.11
C ILE A 106 7.82 10.22 -0.90
N ILE A 107 7.98 9.66 0.30
CA ILE A 107 8.27 10.43 1.52
C ILE A 107 9.56 11.24 1.36
N TYR A 108 10.63 10.61 0.88
CA TYR A 108 11.93 11.27 0.67
C TYR A 108 11.85 12.43 -0.32
N LEU A 109 11.10 12.26 -1.42
CA LEU A 109 10.90 13.30 -2.44
C LEU A 109 9.98 14.44 -2.02
N GLN A 110 9.31 14.32 -0.87
CA GLN A 110 8.40 15.30 -0.25
C GLN A 110 7.18 15.72 -1.09
N HIS A 111 6.07 16.03 -0.44
CA HIS A 111 4.82 16.33 -1.13
C HIS A 111 4.97 17.55 -2.08
N PRO A 112 4.65 17.43 -3.38
CA PRO A 112 4.94 18.47 -4.39
C PRO A 112 4.18 19.78 -4.17
N LEU A 113 2.99 19.70 -3.55
CA LEU A 113 2.18 20.86 -3.13
C LEU A 113 2.64 21.51 -1.81
N LYS A 114 3.54 20.87 -1.05
CA LYS A 114 4.17 21.50 0.12
C LYS A 114 5.36 22.28 -0.43
N SER A 115 5.25 23.61 -0.40
CA SER A 115 6.30 24.50 -0.89
C SER A 115 7.48 24.57 0.06
#